data_AF-A0A2A9KF38-F1
#
_entry.id   AF-A0A2A9KF38-F1
#
_cell.length_a   1.000
_cell.length_b   1.000
_cell.length_c   1.000
_cell.angle_alpha   90.00
_cell.angle_beta   90.00
_cell.angle_gamma   90.00
#
_symmetry.space_group_name_H-M   'P 1'
#
loop_
_entity.id
_entity.type
_entity.pdbx_description
1 polymer ?
#
loop_
_entity_poly.entity_id
_entity_poly.type
_entity_poly.pdbx_seq_one_letter_code
_entity_poly.pdbx_strand_id
1 'polypeptide(L)'
;MTHAPDILATSRLSNSTSLSSACWQPWLALLCTVLWMTPAAHGQMRADLPGNKAAAAGPKNLLAEAARSVGVKQCQPAINRLSALAISGTGAHDVLVDWDRAHPDKGPFFSLTGIEYAGASAAVSITAVPQDGGACSVSAERISIAPYSCKSIAETELKGYSATPLLPTFTVYVSPTEPGGSVSLVDSPPGCLIIRRYVQYNWTEQTKMSVPAHK
;
A
#
# COMPACT_ATOMS: atom_id res chain seq x y z
N MET A 1 -16.64 -25.52 33.80
CA MET A 1 -18.04 -25.06 33.92
C MET A 1 -17.99 -23.54 33.88
N THR A 2 -18.60 -22.83 32.92
CA THR A 2 -19.58 -23.23 31.88
C THR A 2 -19.40 -22.43 30.57
N HIS A 3 -19.61 -23.12 29.45
CA HIS A 3 -19.99 -22.68 28.09
C HIS A 3 -19.50 -21.35 27.48
N ALA A 4 -18.84 -21.48 26.33
CA ALA A 4 -19.04 -20.60 25.17
C ALA A 4 -20.03 -21.28 24.18
N PRO A 5 -20.65 -20.55 23.22
CA PRO A 5 -21.52 -21.12 22.19
C PRO A 5 -20.79 -21.36 20.86
N ASP A 6 -21.01 -22.52 20.25
CA ASP A 6 -20.66 -22.79 18.84
C ASP A 6 -21.64 -22.10 17.87
N ILE A 7 -21.17 -21.77 16.67
CA ILE A 7 -22.03 -21.48 15.51
C ILE A 7 -21.62 -22.42 14.38
N LEU A 8 -22.50 -23.36 14.02
CA LEU A 8 -22.27 -24.33 12.97
C LEU A 8 -22.34 -23.69 11.57
N ALA A 9 -21.54 -24.22 10.65
CA ALA A 9 -21.67 -23.94 9.23
C ALA A 9 -22.91 -24.61 8.62
N THR A 10 -23.58 -23.92 7.69
CA THR A 10 -24.52 -24.51 6.74
C THR A 10 -23.94 -24.44 5.33
N SER A 11 -23.97 -25.57 4.64
CA SER A 11 -23.56 -25.73 3.24
C SER A 11 -24.61 -26.58 2.50
N ARG A 12 -24.44 -26.76 1.17
CA ARG A 12 -25.33 -27.45 0.20
C ARG A 12 -26.38 -26.53 -0.49
N LEU A 13 -26.78 -26.76 -1.74
CA LEU A 13 -26.20 -27.45 -2.93
C LEU A 13 -27.08 -27.10 -4.17
N SER A 14 -26.68 -27.62 -5.35
CA SER A 14 -27.43 -27.65 -6.62
C SER A 14 -27.56 -26.31 -7.38
N ASN A 15 -27.33 -26.23 -8.69
CA ASN A 15 -27.97 -26.90 -9.84
C ASN A 15 -29.43 -26.43 -10.08
N SER A 16 -29.89 -26.20 -11.32
CA SER A 16 -29.31 -26.55 -12.64
C SER A 16 -29.79 -25.65 -13.80
N THR A 17 -29.12 -25.80 -14.94
CA THR A 17 -29.41 -25.28 -16.29
C THR A 17 -30.88 -25.35 -16.76
N SER A 18 -31.29 -24.39 -17.59
CA SER A 18 -32.29 -24.59 -18.64
C SER A 18 -31.87 -23.90 -19.95
N LEU A 19 -32.22 -24.51 -21.09
CA LEU A 19 -32.01 -23.98 -22.45
C LEU A 19 -33.35 -23.74 -23.13
N SER A 20 -33.50 -22.61 -23.82
CA SER A 20 -34.46 -22.33 -24.91
C SER A 20 -33.91 -21.10 -25.66
N SER A 21 -33.72 -21.03 -26.99
CA SER A 21 -34.50 -21.48 -28.15
C SER A 21 -35.91 -20.84 -28.22
N ALA A 22 -36.35 -20.18 -29.29
CA ALA A 22 -35.68 -19.72 -30.51
C ALA A 22 -36.53 -18.58 -31.16
N CYS A 23 -36.29 -18.31 -32.45
CA CYS A 23 -37.24 -17.75 -33.44
C CYS A 23 -37.44 -16.22 -33.60
N TRP A 24 -37.35 -15.83 -34.89
CA TRP A 24 -38.20 -14.88 -35.63
C TRP A 24 -37.84 -13.39 -35.72
N GLN A 25 -36.90 -13.09 -36.63
CA GLN A 25 -37.13 -12.16 -37.75
C GLN A 25 -38.06 -12.85 -38.81
N PRO A 26 -38.74 -12.15 -39.76
CA PRO A 26 -38.09 -11.19 -40.69
C PRO A 26 -38.96 -10.11 -41.41
N TRP A 27 -38.30 -9.33 -42.29
CA TRP A 27 -38.85 -8.44 -43.37
C TRP A 27 -39.63 -7.18 -42.86
N LEU A 28 -39.80 -6.05 -43.56
CA LEU A 28 -39.32 -5.39 -44.81
C LEU A 28 -39.58 -3.85 -44.60
N ALA A 29 -39.13 -2.82 -45.35
CA ALA A 29 -38.36 -2.63 -46.61
C ALA A 29 -37.50 -1.33 -46.45
N LEU A 30 -36.38 -1.12 -47.14
CA LEU A 30 -36.17 -0.67 -48.55
C LEU A 30 -36.80 0.70 -48.92
N LEU A 31 -35.98 1.75 -48.96
CA LEU A 31 -36.30 3.05 -49.59
C LEU A 31 -35.02 3.69 -50.14
N CYS A 32 -35.01 4.05 -51.43
CA CYS A 32 -33.83 4.60 -52.11
C CYS A 32 -33.87 6.13 -52.17
N THR A 33 -32.81 6.79 -51.70
CA THR A 33 -32.47 8.16 -52.10
C THR A 33 -30.98 8.25 -52.44
N VAL A 34 -30.68 8.26 -53.74
CA VAL A 34 -29.37 8.73 -54.24
C VAL A 34 -29.30 10.23 -54.01
N LEU A 35 -28.22 10.75 -53.40
CA LEU A 35 -27.64 12.05 -53.78
C LEU A 35 -26.23 12.26 -53.19
N TRP A 36 -25.27 12.50 -54.10
CA TRP A 36 -24.03 13.29 -53.95
C TRP A 36 -22.89 12.77 -53.06
N MET A 37 -21.74 12.57 -53.71
CA MET A 37 -20.44 12.37 -53.07
C MET A 37 -19.84 13.74 -52.68
N THR A 38 -19.42 13.91 -51.44
CA THR A 38 -18.48 14.97 -51.05
C THR A 38 -17.22 14.33 -50.45
N PRO A 39 -16.01 14.64 -50.96
CA PRO A 39 -14.77 14.21 -50.32
C PRO A 39 -14.55 15.09 -49.08
N ALA A 40 -15.19 14.70 -47.96
CA ALA A 40 -14.92 15.29 -46.66
C ALA A 40 -13.48 14.96 -46.25
N ALA A 41 -12.54 15.82 -46.63
CA ALA A 41 -11.14 15.72 -46.24
C ALA A 41 -11.04 15.89 -44.72
N HIS A 42 -10.96 14.76 -44.00
CA HIS A 42 -10.80 14.73 -42.56
C HIS A 42 -9.37 15.13 -42.20
N GLY A 43 -9.09 16.43 -42.33
CA GLY A 43 -7.86 17.05 -41.87
C GLY A 43 -7.77 16.93 -40.35
N GLN A 44 -7.11 15.88 -39.88
CA GLN A 44 -6.77 15.73 -38.47
C GLN A 44 -5.77 16.84 -38.11
N MET A 45 -6.28 17.95 -37.58
CA MET A 45 -5.43 18.94 -36.92
C MET A 45 -4.80 18.29 -35.69
N ARG A 46 -3.57 17.78 -35.86
CA ARG A 46 -2.67 17.55 -34.73
C ARG A 46 -2.40 18.91 -34.10
N ALA A 47 -3.06 19.17 -32.99
CA ALA A 47 -2.59 20.15 -32.03
C ALA A 47 -1.32 19.59 -31.36
N ASP A 48 -0.20 19.66 -32.07
CA ASP A 48 1.15 19.36 -31.54
C ASP A 48 1.58 20.49 -30.57
N LEU A 49 0.79 20.67 -29.51
CA LEU A 49 1.16 21.43 -28.34
C LEU A 49 2.27 20.65 -27.60
N PRO A 50 3.31 21.33 -27.09
CA PRO A 50 4.39 20.65 -26.37
C PRO A 50 3.82 19.91 -25.16
N GLY A 51 3.89 18.58 -25.22
CA GLY A 51 3.17 17.72 -24.31
C GLY A 51 3.68 17.80 -22.87
N ASN A 52 3.01 18.61 -22.05
CA ASN A 52 2.85 18.29 -20.63
C ASN A 52 2.19 16.91 -20.55
N LYS A 53 3.01 15.85 -20.53
CA LYS A 53 2.58 14.53 -20.07
C LYS A 53 2.03 14.74 -18.68
N ALA A 54 0.71 14.65 -18.52
CA ALA A 54 0.11 14.49 -17.22
C ALA A 54 0.78 13.26 -16.59
N ALA A 55 1.62 13.48 -15.58
CA ALA A 55 2.27 12.39 -14.87
C ALA A 55 1.14 11.49 -14.36
N ALA A 56 1.18 10.20 -14.73
CA ALA A 56 0.17 9.25 -14.27
C ALA A 56 0.12 9.35 -12.74
N ALA A 57 -1.05 9.72 -12.22
CA ALA A 57 -1.20 9.97 -10.80
C ALA A 57 -0.78 8.71 -10.04
N GLY A 58 0.22 8.85 -9.16
CA GLY A 58 0.72 7.72 -8.37
C GLY A 58 -0.40 7.10 -7.52
N PRO A 59 -0.23 5.85 -7.05
CA PRO A 59 -1.23 5.17 -6.24
C PRO A 59 -1.82 6.10 -5.16
N LYS A 60 -3.15 6.25 -5.18
CA LYS A 60 -3.86 7.18 -4.30
C LYS A 60 -3.49 6.86 -2.86
N ASN A 61 -2.85 7.79 -2.16
CA ASN A 61 -2.34 7.55 -0.81
C ASN A 61 -3.49 7.55 0.22
N LEU A 62 -4.17 6.40 0.33
CA LEU A 62 -5.37 6.24 1.16
C LEU A 62 -5.09 6.54 2.64
N LEU A 63 -3.91 6.19 3.14
CA LEU A 63 -3.55 6.48 4.53
C LEU A 63 -3.40 7.98 4.79
N ALA A 64 -2.76 8.71 3.87
CA ALA A 64 -2.63 10.17 3.97
C ALA A 64 -3.97 10.90 3.76
N GLU A 65 -4.93 10.28 3.08
CA GLU A 65 -6.31 10.77 2.97
C GLU A 65 -7.11 10.51 4.24
N ALA A 66 -7.05 9.28 4.78
CA ALA A 66 -7.72 8.89 6.02
C ALA A 66 -7.24 9.74 7.23
N ALA A 67 -5.93 9.96 7.38
CA ALA A 67 -5.40 10.82 8.42
C ALA A 67 -5.95 12.26 8.35
N ARG A 68 -6.09 12.83 7.15
CA ARG A 68 -6.73 14.16 6.96
C ARG A 68 -8.22 14.13 7.26
N SER A 69 -8.95 13.09 6.85
CA SER A 69 -10.41 13.03 7.02
C SER A 69 -10.82 12.84 8.48
N VAL A 70 -10.00 12.16 9.30
CA VAL A 70 -10.24 12.06 10.76
C VAL A 70 -9.75 13.29 11.55
N GLY A 71 -8.95 14.16 10.93
CA GLY A 71 -8.59 15.48 11.47
C GLY A 71 -7.13 15.70 11.86
N VAL A 72 -6.22 14.77 11.52
CA VAL A 72 -4.76 14.92 11.77
C VAL A 72 -4.18 16.04 10.90
N LYS A 73 -3.39 16.94 11.50
CA LYS A 73 -2.70 18.04 10.79
C LYS A 73 -1.21 18.04 11.12
N GLN A 74 -0.84 17.97 12.39
CA GLN A 74 0.53 18.10 12.86
C GLN A 74 1.44 16.96 12.35
N CYS A 75 1.01 15.71 12.52
CA CYS A 75 1.73 14.55 12.00
C CYS A 75 1.48 14.27 10.50
N GLN A 76 0.59 15.02 9.85
CA GLN A 76 0.14 14.73 8.49
C GLN A 76 1.28 14.66 7.45
N PRO A 77 2.29 15.56 7.45
CA PRO A 77 3.36 15.49 6.46
C PRO A 77 4.28 14.28 6.67
N ALA A 78 4.47 13.85 7.92
CA ALA A 78 5.22 12.64 8.27
C ALA A 78 4.48 11.37 7.80
N ILE A 79 3.19 11.26 8.13
CA ILE A 79 2.31 10.17 7.69
C ILE A 79 2.33 10.08 6.16
N ASN A 80 2.08 11.19 5.46
CA ASN A 80 2.05 11.23 4.00
C ASN A 80 3.35 10.77 3.35
N ARG A 81 4.51 11.16 3.91
CA ARG A 81 5.82 10.74 3.37
C ARG A 81 6.10 9.26 3.61
N LEU A 82 5.80 8.75 4.80
CA LEU A 82 6.04 7.34 5.14
C LEU A 82 5.07 6.41 4.39
N SER A 83 3.80 6.76 4.29
CA SER A 83 2.80 5.97 3.57
C SER A 83 3.05 5.97 2.06
N ALA A 84 3.48 7.10 1.47
CA ALA A 84 3.86 7.16 0.05
C ALA A 84 5.06 6.27 -0.29
N LEU A 85 6.03 6.11 0.62
CA LEU A 85 7.13 5.15 0.48
C LEU A 85 6.63 3.71 0.61
N ALA A 86 5.72 3.44 1.56
CA ALA A 86 5.16 2.12 1.82
C ALA A 86 4.34 1.55 0.64
N ILE A 87 3.51 2.37 -0.01
CA ILE A 87 2.67 1.99 -1.15
C ILE A 87 3.40 2.06 -2.51
N SER A 88 4.70 2.37 -2.50
CA SER A 88 5.47 2.46 -3.73
C SER A 88 5.57 1.08 -4.40
N GLY A 89 5.19 1.02 -5.68
CA GLY A 89 5.18 -0.20 -6.50
C GLY A 89 4.08 -1.22 -6.16
N THR A 90 3.14 -0.92 -5.26
CA THR A 90 2.03 -1.84 -4.93
C THR A 90 0.98 -1.85 -6.05
N GLY A 91 0.39 -3.00 -6.34
CA GLY A 91 -0.77 -3.13 -7.24
C GLY A 91 -2.07 -2.69 -6.57
N ALA A 92 -2.24 -3.01 -5.28
CA ALA A 92 -3.37 -2.60 -4.46
C ALA A 92 -2.92 -2.34 -3.01
N HIS A 93 -3.68 -1.51 -2.30
CA HIS A 93 -3.58 -1.36 -0.85
C HIS A 93 -4.89 -0.86 -0.25
N ASP A 94 -5.12 -1.13 1.04
CA ASP A 94 -6.25 -0.58 1.82
C ASP A 94 -5.83 -0.36 3.29
N VAL A 95 -6.60 0.44 4.03
CA VAL A 95 -6.18 1.02 5.32
C VAL A 95 -7.19 0.85 6.44
N LEU A 96 -6.70 0.43 7.61
CA LEU A 96 -7.36 0.55 8.91
C LEU A 96 -6.64 1.64 9.71
N VAL A 97 -7.41 2.50 10.40
CA VAL A 97 -6.87 3.63 11.19
C VAL A 97 -7.59 3.76 12.53
N ASP A 98 -6.82 4.01 13.60
CA ASP A 98 -7.30 4.23 14.96
C ASP A 98 -6.72 5.55 15.49
N TRP A 99 -7.54 6.35 16.17
CA TRP A 99 -7.15 7.69 16.64
C TRP A 99 -7.95 8.14 17.87
N ASP A 100 -7.41 9.09 18.63
CA ASP A 100 -8.17 9.79 19.66
C ASP A 100 -9.25 10.67 19.00
N ARG A 101 -10.51 10.25 19.13
CA ARG A 101 -11.68 10.97 18.57
C ARG A 101 -11.97 12.30 19.29
N ALA A 102 -11.51 12.50 20.51
CA ALA A 102 -11.64 13.78 21.21
C ALA A 102 -10.54 14.78 20.77
N HIS A 103 -9.35 14.28 20.44
CA HIS A 103 -8.18 15.10 20.10
C HIS A 103 -7.47 14.65 18.81
N PRO A 104 -8.12 14.62 17.63
CA PRO A 104 -7.56 14.02 16.42
C PRO A 104 -6.25 14.64 15.88
N ASP A 105 -5.86 15.82 16.36
CA ASP A 105 -4.58 16.48 16.03
C ASP A 105 -3.53 16.43 17.16
N LYS A 106 -3.89 15.94 18.36
CA LYS A 106 -3.06 15.98 19.57
C LYS A 106 -2.95 14.64 20.32
N GLY A 107 -3.84 13.69 20.07
CA GLY A 107 -3.67 12.29 20.46
C GLY A 107 -2.82 11.51 19.44
N PRO A 108 -2.45 10.27 19.77
CA PRO A 108 -1.77 9.38 18.84
C PRO A 108 -2.69 8.93 17.69
N PHE A 109 -2.08 8.72 16.53
CA PHE A 109 -2.69 8.13 15.34
C PHE A 109 -1.97 6.81 15.03
N PHE A 110 -2.74 5.73 14.88
CA PHE A 110 -2.26 4.41 14.52
C PHE A 110 -2.89 3.98 13.19
N SER A 111 -2.18 3.15 12.44
CA SER A 111 -2.69 2.62 11.18
C SER A 111 -2.07 1.29 10.81
N LEU A 112 -2.87 0.47 10.14
CA LEU A 112 -2.45 -0.79 9.52
C LEU A 112 -2.88 -0.75 8.04
N THR A 113 -1.90 -0.76 7.15
CA THR A 113 -2.11 -0.81 5.70
C THR A 113 -1.83 -2.22 5.21
N GLY A 114 -2.80 -2.87 4.56
CA GLY A 114 -2.53 -4.06 3.76
C GLY A 114 -2.00 -3.63 2.39
N ILE A 115 -0.88 -4.20 1.92
CA ILE A 115 -0.31 -3.90 0.60
C ILE A 115 -0.08 -5.17 -0.23
N GLU A 116 -0.37 -5.09 -1.53
CA GLU A 116 -0.23 -6.19 -2.48
C GLU A 116 0.79 -5.87 -3.58
N TYR A 117 1.66 -6.84 -3.86
CA TYR A 117 2.59 -6.90 -4.98
C TYR A 117 2.29 -8.15 -5.81
N ALA A 118 2.83 -8.24 -7.02
CA ALA A 118 2.66 -9.41 -7.87
C ALA A 118 3.14 -10.71 -7.19
N GLY A 119 2.20 -11.53 -6.71
CA GLY A 119 2.47 -12.80 -6.02
C GLY A 119 2.88 -12.69 -4.54
N ALA A 120 2.77 -11.51 -3.90
CA ALA A 120 3.14 -11.34 -2.49
C ALA A 120 2.34 -10.23 -1.80
N SER A 121 2.05 -10.42 -0.51
CA SER A 121 1.41 -9.40 0.33
C SER A 121 2.31 -9.01 1.50
N ALA A 122 2.12 -7.79 2.02
CA ALA A 122 2.76 -7.33 3.24
C ALA A 122 1.77 -6.48 4.06
N ALA A 123 2.04 -6.36 5.35
CA ALA A 123 1.38 -5.38 6.22
C ALA A 123 2.34 -4.22 6.49
N VAL A 124 1.82 -3.00 6.59
CA VAL A 124 2.58 -1.83 7.03
C VAL A 124 1.86 -1.15 8.19
N SER A 125 2.48 -1.15 9.36
CA SER A 125 2.05 -0.35 10.50
C SER A 125 2.69 1.03 10.44
N ILE A 126 1.92 2.10 10.63
CA ILE A 126 2.45 3.44 10.88
C ILE A 126 1.76 4.03 12.11
N THR A 127 2.56 4.30 13.14
CA THR A 127 2.18 5.06 14.33
C THR A 127 2.78 6.45 14.22
N ALA A 128 1.97 7.47 14.51
CA ALA A 128 2.37 8.87 14.53
C ALA A 128 1.84 9.56 15.80
N VAL A 129 2.72 10.19 16.56
CA VAL A 129 2.41 10.82 17.85
C VAL A 129 2.84 12.30 17.78
N PRO A 130 1.91 13.26 17.86
CA PRO A 130 2.25 14.68 17.90
C PRO A 130 2.99 15.03 19.20
N GLN A 131 3.89 16.01 19.13
CA GLN A 131 4.73 16.48 20.23
C GLN A 131 4.55 17.99 20.45
N ASP A 132 5.11 18.51 21.55
CA ASP A 132 5.24 19.95 21.73
C ASP A 132 6.08 20.60 20.61
N GLY A 133 5.89 21.90 20.40
CA GLY A 133 6.57 22.65 19.33
C GLY A 133 6.15 22.30 17.90
N GLY A 134 5.16 21.42 17.70
CA GLY A 134 4.63 21.07 16.39
C GLY A 134 5.34 19.89 15.70
N ALA A 135 6.32 19.25 16.35
CA ALA A 135 7.01 18.09 15.81
C ALA A 135 6.16 16.80 15.92
N CYS A 136 6.58 15.72 15.25
CA CYS A 136 5.92 14.41 15.32
C CYS A 136 6.93 13.30 15.61
N SER A 137 6.60 12.35 16.48
CA SER A 137 7.34 11.10 16.64
C SER A 137 6.65 10.00 15.86
N VAL A 138 7.40 9.26 15.04
CA VAL A 138 6.85 8.25 14.12
C VAL A 138 7.58 6.92 14.27
N SER A 139 6.81 5.83 14.14
CA SER A 139 7.31 4.47 13.98
C SER A 139 6.59 3.83 12.80
N ALA A 140 7.33 3.41 11.78
CA ALA A 140 6.82 2.71 10.61
C ALA A 140 7.43 1.30 10.55
N GLU A 141 6.62 0.28 10.30
CA GLU A 141 7.05 -1.11 10.25
C GLU A 141 6.40 -1.82 9.06
N ARG A 142 7.21 -2.29 8.10
CA ARG A 142 6.77 -3.20 7.04
C ARG A 142 7.05 -4.64 7.45
N ILE A 143 5.99 -5.43 7.56
CA ILE A 143 5.99 -6.85 7.92
C ILE A 143 5.67 -7.64 6.65
N SER A 144 6.60 -8.49 6.20
CA SER A 144 6.47 -9.28 4.96
C SER A 144 7.11 -10.65 5.10
N ILE A 145 6.58 -11.65 4.39
CA ILE A 145 7.15 -13.01 4.36
C ILE A 145 7.87 -13.22 3.03
N ALA A 146 9.03 -13.85 3.06
CA ALA A 146 9.79 -14.26 1.87
C ALA A 146 9.97 -15.79 1.82
N PRO A 147 9.92 -16.41 0.62
CA PRO A 147 10.06 -17.86 0.43
C PRO A 147 11.53 -18.33 0.48
N TYR A 148 12.35 -17.69 1.32
CA TYR A 148 13.77 -17.95 1.50
C TYR A 148 14.09 -18.02 3.00
N SER A 149 15.17 -18.72 3.38
CA SER A 149 15.62 -18.74 4.77
C SER A 149 16.13 -17.36 5.21
N CYS A 150 15.98 -17.03 6.50
CA CYS A 150 16.48 -15.77 7.05
C CYS A 150 17.99 -15.62 6.86
N LYS A 151 18.74 -16.74 6.96
CA LYS A 151 20.16 -16.78 6.61
C LYS A 151 20.44 -16.25 5.19
N SER A 152 19.72 -16.75 4.19
CA SER A 152 19.90 -16.32 2.79
C SER A 152 19.66 -14.82 2.63
N ILE A 153 18.60 -14.30 3.23
CA ILE A 153 18.24 -12.87 3.19
C ILE A 153 19.29 -12.00 3.89
N ALA A 154 19.83 -12.44 5.04
CA ALA A 154 20.92 -11.74 5.70
C ALA A 154 22.21 -11.72 4.84
N GLU A 155 22.53 -12.84 4.19
CA GLU A 155 23.69 -12.98 3.32
C GLU A 155 23.57 -12.23 1.99
N THR A 156 22.36 -11.95 1.48
CA THR A 156 22.14 -11.21 0.23
C THR A 156 21.85 -9.72 0.45
N GLU A 157 20.92 -9.37 1.36
CA GLU A 157 20.37 -8.02 1.52
C GLU A 157 21.01 -7.20 2.65
N LEU A 158 21.52 -7.84 3.71
CA LEU A 158 21.90 -7.15 4.97
C LEU A 158 23.43 -7.08 5.20
N LYS A 159 24.21 -7.13 4.11
CA LYS A 159 25.68 -7.01 4.17
C LYS A 159 26.09 -5.68 4.81
N GLY A 160 26.96 -5.75 5.83
CA GLY A 160 27.43 -4.57 6.55
C GLY A 160 26.50 -4.06 7.66
N TYR A 161 25.34 -4.69 7.88
CA TYR A 161 24.52 -4.43 9.06
C TYR A 161 25.11 -5.15 10.29
N SER A 162 25.06 -4.51 11.45
CA SER A 162 25.37 -5.14 12.74
C SER A 162 24.22 -6.05 13.16
N ALA A 163 24.50 -7.34 13.35
CA ALA A 163 23.52 -8.35 13.75
C ALA A 163 23.53 -8.59 15.28
N THR A 164 22.34 -8.56 15.88
CA THR A 164 22.09 -8.81 17.30
C THR A 164 20.99 -9.88 17.44
N PRO A 165 21.33 -11.13 17.82
CA PRO A 165 20.33 -12.14 18.11
C PRO A 165 19.57 -11.78 19.40
N LEU A 166 18.24 -11.78 19.34
CA LEU A 166 17.37 -11.58 20.51
C LEU A 166 16.84 -12.90 21.05
N LEU A 167 16.56 -13.86 20.16
CA LEU A 167 16.13 -15.23 20.45
C LEU A 167 16.78 -16.18 19.43
N PRO A 168 16.80 -17.51 19.66
CA PRO A 168 17.41 -18.48 18.74
C PRO A 168 16.89 -18.43 17.29
N THR A 169 15.68 -17.92 17.08
CA THR A 169 15.01 -17.75 15.78
C THR A 169 14.68 -16.29 15.45
N PHE A 170 15.26 -15.32 16.16
CA PHE A 170 14.98 -13.87 15.98
C PHE A 170 16.29 -13.08 16.03
N THR A 171 16.69 -12.46 14.93
CA THR A 171 17.87 -11.58 14.86
C THR A 171 17.49 -10.20 14.33
N VAL A 172 17.95 -9.14 15.02
CA VAL A 172 17.83 -7.75 14.58
C VAL A 172 19.12 -7.31 13.89
N TYR A 173 18.99 -6.63 12.77
CA TYR A 173 20.07 -6.07 11.97
C TYR A 173 19.92 -4.55 11.92
N VAL A 174 20.99 -3.80 12.19
CA VAL A 174 21.01 -2.33 12.14
C VAL A 174 22.14 -1.85 11.24
N SER A 175 21.85 -0.94 10.30
CA SER A 175 22.89 -0.32 9.47
C SER A 175 23.38 0.99 10.08
N PRO A 176 24.70 1.26 10.10
CA PRO A 176 25.22 2.58 10.49
C PRO A 176 24.86 3.69 9.48
N THR A 177 24.41 3.35 8.26
CA THR A 177 24.00 4.34 7.24
C THR A 177 22.53 4.73 7.32
N GLU A 178 21.72 4.02 8.11
CA GLU A 178 20.27 4.22 8.20
C GLU A 178 19.86 4.43 9.67
N PRO A 179 20.23 5.57 10.30
CA PRO A 179 19.88 5.85 11.69
C PRO A 179 18.37 5.87 11.89
N GLY A 180 17.91 5.14 12.91
CA GLY A 180 16.49 4.88 13.18
C GLY A 180 15.90 3.70 12.40
N GLY A 181 16.62 3.16 11.41
CA GLY A 181 16.24 1.96 10.66
C GLY A 181 16.72 0.66 11.30
N SER A 182 15.94 -0.41 11.18
CA SER A 182 16.36 -1.78 11.47
C SER A 182 15.61 -2.81 10.63
N VAL A 183 16.19 -4.00 10.50
CA VAL A 183 15.56 -5.17 9.89
C VAL A 183 15.58 -6.30 10.89
N SER A 184 14.42 -6.79 11.31
CA SER A 184 14.32 -8.03 12.09
C SER A 184 14.02 -9.20 11.15
N LEU A 185 14.75 -10.29 11.30
CA LEU A 185 14.48 -11.55 10.62
C LEU A 185 14.05 -12.59 11.66
N VAL A 186 12.93 -13.26 11.40
CA VAL A 186 12.37 -14.30 12.26
C VAL A 186 12.13 -15.56 11.43
N ASP A 187 12.76 -16.67 11.82
CA ASP A 187 12.65 -17.94 11.09
C ASP A 187 11.21 -18.47 11.15
N SER A 188 10.60 -18.67 9.98
CA SER A 188 9.20 -19.10 9.85
C SER A 188 9.09 -20.13 8.72
N PRO A 189 9.53 -21.39 8.96
CA PRO A 189 9.67 -22.40 7.91
C PRO A 189 8.36 -22.63 7.13
N PRO A 190 8.40 -22.69 5.78
CA PRO A 190 9.58 -22.83 4.93
C PRO A 190 10.32 -21.53 4.57
N GLY A 191 9.90 -20.37 5.08
CA GLY A 191 10.45 -19.06 4.72
C GLY A 191 11.00 -18.25 5.89
N CYS A 192 11.01 -16.93 5.71
CA CYS A 192 11.43 -15.95 6.70
C CYS A 192 10.39 -14.84 6.85
N LEU A 193 10.08 -14.47 8.08
CA LEU A 193 9.32 -13.25 8.39
C LEU A 193 10.31 -12.08 8.54
N ILE A 194 10.12 -11.05 7.75
CA ILE A 194 10.95 -9.85 7.69
C ILE A 194 10.14 -8.67 8.26
N ILE A 195 10.68 -7.99 9.26
CA ILE A 195 10.14 -6.72 9.80
C ILE A 195 11.15 -5.61 9.54
N ARG A 196 10.90 -4.78 8.52
CA ARG A 196 11.70 -3.59 8.22
C ARG A 196 11.09 -2.39 8.96
N ARG A 197 11.77 -1.90 9.99
CA ARG A 197 11.32 -0.83 10.90
C ARG A 197 12.09 0.47 10.67
N TYR A 198 11.40 1.60 10.81
CA TYR A 198 11.99 2.93 10.90
C TYR A 198 11.35 3.71 12.05
N VAL A 199 12.16 4.35 12.89
CA VAL A 199 11.72 5.21 14.00
C VAL A 199 12.40 6.57 13.91
N GLN A 200 11.62 7.64 14.04
CA GLN A 200 12.12 9.01 14.07
C GLN A 200 11.37 9.84 15.11
N TYR A 201 12.11 10.36 16.09
CA TYR A 201 11.61 11.36 17.03
C TYR A 201 11.80 12.78 16.46
N ASN A 202 11.00 13.73 16.91
CA ASN A 202 11.12 15.15 16.56
C ASN A 202 11.11 15.41 15.04
N TRP A 203 10.30 14.66 14.29
CA TRP A 203 10.12 14.85 12.85
C TRP A 203 9.44 16.20 12.58
N THR A 204 9.96 16.94 11.60
CA THR A 204 9.42 18.19 11.07
C THR A 204 9.49 18.15 9.54
N GLU A 205 8.79 19.05 8.82
CA GLU A 205 8.96 19.14 7.36
C GLU A 205 10.40 19.48 6.93
N GLN A 206 11.17 20.12 7.82
CA GLN A 206 12.59 20.41 7.63
C GLN A 206 13.51 19.21 7.92
N THR A 207 12.98 18.11 8.46
CA THR A 207 13.69 16.84 8.66
C THR A 207 13.94 16.19 7.30
N LYS A 208 14.99 16.68 6.61
CA LYS A 208 15.65 15.97 5.51
C LYS A 208 16.18 14.65 6.05
N MET A 209 15.36 13.59 5.96
CA MET A 209 15.88 12.22 5.98
C MET A 209 17.02 12.16 4.96
N SER A 210 18.22 11.83 5.44
CA SER A 210 19.41 11.65 4.63
C SER A 210 19.23 10.41 3.76
N VAL A 211 18.61 10.60 2.59
CA VAL A 211 18.44 9.55 1.58
C VAL A 211 19.81 8.97 1.28
N PRO A 212 20.05 7.67 1.55
CA PRO A 212 21.30 7.04 1.18
C PRO A 212 21.50 7.17 -0.34
N ALA A 213 22.64 7.72 -0.75
CA ALA A 213 22.95 7.88 -2.15
C ALA A 213 23.24 6.50 -2.76
N HIS A 214 22.24 5.91 -3.42
CA HIS A 214 22.44 4.71 -4.23
C HIS A 214 23.56 4.94 -5.25
N LYS A 215 24.53 4.02 -5.24
CA LYS A 215 25.59 3.82 -6.21
C LYS A 215 25.70 2.32 -6.48
#